data_AF-A0A7J4IXX6-F1
#
_entry.id   AF-A0A7J4IXX6-F1
#
_cell.length_a   1.000
_cell.length_b   1.000
_cell.length_c   1.000
_cell.angle_alpha   90.00
_cell.angle_beta   90.00
_cell.angle_gamma   90.00
#
_symmetry.space_group_name_H-M   'P 1'
#
loop_
_entity.id
_entity.type
_entity.pdbx_description
1 polymer ?
#
loop_
_entity_poly.entity_id
_entity_poly.type
_entity_poly.pdbx_seq_one_letter_code
_entity_poly.pdbx_strand_id
1 'polypeptide(L)' 'LDMVPIEDVINEGKTTGMDADKVRDMLMKLQKSGDIYYPKHGFVKPT' A
#
# COMPACT_ATOMS: atom_id res chain seq x y z
N LEU A 1 -7.09 -9.08 -9.24
CA LEU A 1 -6.90 -7.77 -8.58
C LEU A 1 -5.91 -6.96 -9.39
N ASP A 2 -6.32 -5.75 -9.76
CA ASP A 2 -5.53 -4.85 -10.57
C ASP A 2 -4.42 -4.17 -9.75
N MET A 3 -3.49 -3.53 -10.46
CA MET A 3 -2.42 -2.75 -9.84
C MET A 3 -2.99 -1.48 -9.21
N VAL A 4 -2.68 -1.23 -7.95
CA VAL A 4 -3.17 -0.04 -7.23
C VAL A 4 -2.02 0.94 -7.01
N PRO A 5 -2.17 2.24 -7.36
CA PRO A 5 -1.19 3.26 -7.01
C PRO A 5 -1.04 3.39 -5.50
N ILE A 6 0.19 3.51 -5.01
CA ILE A 6 0.47 3.71 -3.58
C ILE A 6 -0.16 5.03 -3.09
N GLU A 7 -0.18 6.06 -3.93
CA GLU A 7 -0.80 7.34 -3.59
C GLU A 7 -2.29 7.21 -3.29
N ASP A 8 -3.02 6.39 -4.06
CA ASP A 8 -4.44 6.13 -3.82
C ASP A 8 -4.65 5.42 -2.47
N VAL A 9 -3.80 4.43 -2.16
CA VAL A 9 -3.84 3.74 -0.86
C VAL A 9 -3.55 4.71 0.30
N ILE A 10 -2.59 5.63 0.12
CA ILE A 10 -2.27 6.65 1.12
C ILE A 10 -3.43 7.64 1.29
N ASN A 11 -4.06 8.06 0.19
CA ASN A 11 -5.18 8.99 0.23
C ASN A 11 -6.39 8.37 0.95
N GLU A 12 -6.71 7.11 0.66
CA GLU A 12 -7.76 6.37 1.36
C GLU A 12 -7.40 6.11 2.84
N GLY A 13 -6.11 5.87 3.14
CA GLY A 13 -5.64 5.81 4.51
C GLY A 13 -5.90 7.14 5.26
N LYS A 14 -5.68 8.28 4.61
CA LYS A 14 -5.96 9.60 5.22
C LYS A 14 -7.46 9.82 5.45
N THR A 15 -8.34 9.40 4.55
CA THR A 15 -9.80 9.53 4.74
C THR A 15 -10.30 8.71 5.94
N THR A 16 -9.60 7.63 6.27
CA THR A 16 -9.86 6.79 7.45
C THR A 16 -9.12 7.24 8.72
N GLY A 17 -8.40 8.37 8.68
CA GLY A 17 -7.70 8.96 9.83
C GLY A 17 -6.29 8.39 10.07
N MET A 18 -5.73 7.66 9.10
CA MET A 18 -4.36 7.16 9.15
C MET A 18 -3.39 8.18 8.58
N ASP A 19 -2.22 8.28 9.20
CA ASP A 19 -1.12 9.08 8.67
C ASP A 19 -0.42 8.35 7.51
N ALA A 20 0.15 9.12 6.57
CA ALA A 20 0.81 8.57 5.40
C ALA A 20 1.99 7.64 5.76
N ASP A 21 2.72 7.94 6.82
CA ASP A 21 3.85 7.11 7.25
C ASP A 21 3.37 5.78 7.84
N LYS A 22 2.27 5.81 8.61
CA LYS A 22 1.62 4.58 9.10
C LYS A 22 1.14 3.70 7.94
N VAL A 23 0.57 4.29 6.90
CA VAL A 23 0.13 3.53 5.71
C VAL A 23 1.33 2.87 5.03
N ARG A 24 2.44 3.60 4.86
CA ARG A 24 3.67 3.03 4.30
C ARG A 24 4.25 1.90 5.15
N ASP A 25 4.24 2.04 6.47
CA ASP A 25 4.67 0.98 7.39
C ASP A 25 3.80 -0.28 7.26
N MET A 26 2.49 -0.13 7.09
CA MET A 26 1.58 -1.25 6.87
C MET A 26 1.80 -1.93 5.52
N LEU A 27 2.02 -1.15 4.46
CA LEU A 27 2.37 -1.70 3.14
C LEU A 27 3.68 -2.50 3.20
N MET A 28 4.69 -2.03 3.93
CA MET A 28 5.92 -2.80 4.16
C MET A 28 5.68 -4.11 4.91
N LYS A 29 4.80 -4.11 5.93
CA LYS A 29 4.44 -5.33 6.67
C LYS A 29 3.74 -6.34 5.78
N LEU A 30 2.78 -5.89 4.96
CA LEU A 30 2.04 -6.72 4.00
C LEU A 30 2.96 -7.28 2.91
N GLN A 31 3.96 -6.51 2.49
CA GLN A 31 4.98 -7.01 1.57
C GLN A 31 5.83 -8.10 2.22
N LYS A 32 6.24 -7.89 3.48
CA LYS A 32 7.07 -8.83 4.22
C LYS A 32 6.34 -10.13 4.54
N SER A 33 5.03 -10.09 4.79
CA SER A 33 4.20 -11.29 4.95
C SER A 33 3.93 -12.02 3.63
N GLY A 34 4.11 -11.34 2.49
CA GLY A 34 3.85 -11.88 1.16
C GLY A 34 2.43 -11.65 0.66
N ASP A 35 1.60 -10.91 1.41
CA ASP A 35 0.22 -10.59 1.02
C ASP A 35 0.16 -9.65 -0.20
N ILE A 36 1.17 -8.79 -0.36
CA ILE A 36 1.31 -7.90 -1.52
C ILE A 36 2.74 -7.90 -2.07
N TYR A 37 2.89 -7.46 -3.31
CA TYR A 37 4.17 -7.20 -3.94
C TYR A 37 4.14 -5.89 -4.75
N TYR A 38 5.31 -5.41 -5.15
CA TYR A 38 5.48 -4.17 -5.92
C TYR A 38 5.86 -4.50 -7.37
N PRO A 39 4.88 -4.57 -8.30
CA PRO A 39 5.16 -4.89 -9.70
C PRO A 39 5.95 -3.80 -10.43
N LYS A 40 5.84 -2.54 -9.97
CA LYS A 40 6.52 -1.36 -10.51
C LYS A 40 6.63 -0.29 -9.42
N HIS A 41 7.56 0.66 -9.59
CA HIS A 41 7.71 1.77 -8.66
C HIS A 41 6.40 2.55 -8.52
N GLY A 42 5.96 2.78 -7.28
CA GLY A 42 4.74 3.53 -7.01
C GLY A 42 3.43 2.71 -7.04
N PHE A 43 3.48 1.40 -7.26
CA PHE A 43 2.28 0.55 -7.31
C PHE A 43 2.43 -0.70 -6.45
N VAL A 44 1.31 -1.16 -5.90
CA VAL A 44 1.17 -2.40 -5.15
C VAL A 44 0.15 -3.31 -5.80
N LYS A 45 0.33 -4.62 -5.64
CA LYS A 45 -0.62 -5.63 -6.07
C LYS A 45 -0.64 -6.79 -5.07
N PRO A 46 -1.82 -7.34 -4.72
CA PRO A 46 -1.92 -8.57 -3.94
C PRO A 46 -1.28 -9.76 -4.67
N THR A 47 -0.56 -10.59 -3.92
CA THR A 47 0.03 -11.86 -4.40
C THR A 47 -1.06 -12.90 -4.62
#